data_AF-A0A2E9WG52-F1
#
_entry.id   AF-A0A2E9WG52-F1
#
_cell.length_a   1.000
_cell.length_b   1.000
_cell.length_c   1.000
_cell.angle_alpha   90.00
_cell.angle_beta   90.00
_cell.angle_gamma   90.00
#
_symmetry.space_group_name_H-M   'P 1'
#
loop_
_entity.id
_entity.type
_entity.pdbx_description
1 polymer ?
#
loop_
_entity_poly.entity_id
_entity_poly.type
_entity_poly.pdbx_seq_one_letter_code
_entity_poly.pdbx_strand_id
1 'polypeptide(L)'
;STALTPTLGPTVQYLEAVHDGTGRVQLTWAWNGETVAHHIYRNGDIIGVTEATDFSDRPPMSGVNTYTVQPVSEDRTYQRGTDDVGVLVNDVDVVTPAPALGLGYGLGGLMILVLLLLQILALRQGGGRT
;
A
#
# COMPACT_ATOMS: atom_id res chain seq x y z
N SER A 1 39.66 6.17 -41.71
CA SER A 1 39.05 6.31 -40.39
C SER A 1 37.62 5.82 -40.51
N THR A 2 37.30 4.64 -39.96
CA THR A 2 35.94 4.08 -40.00
C THR A 2 35.23 4.58 -38.74
N ALA A 3 34.33 5.54 -38.89
CA ALA A 3 33.49 5.99 -37.79
C ALA A 3 32.41 4.92 -37.57
N LEU A 4 32.47 4.22 -36.44
CA LEU A 4 31.37 3.39 -35.96
C LEU A 4 30.40 4.35 -35.26
N THR A 5 29.29 4.69 -35.91
CA THR A 5 28.21 5.40 -35.23
C THR A 5 27.55 4.41 -34.28
N PRO A 6 27.58 4.61 -32.96
CA PRO A 6 26.86 3.73 -32.04
C PRO A 6 25.37 3.85 -32.32
N THR A 7 24.75 2.80 -32.84
CA THR A 7 23.30 2.67 -32.85
C THR A 7 22.84 2.42 -31.42
N LEU A 8 22.17 3.40 -30.82
CA LEU A 8 21.50 3.21 -29.53
C LEU A 8 20.53 2.04 -29.66
N GLY A 9 20.72 1.01 -28.83
CA GLY A 9 19.78 -0.11 -28.73
C GLY A 9 18.40 0.34 -28.22
N PRO A 10 17.38 -0.52 -28.30
CA PRO A 10 16.07 -0.17 -27.78
C PRO A 10 16.15 0.03 -26.25
N THR A 11 15.39 1.02 -25.77
CA THR A 11 15.40 1.49 -24.39
C THR A 11 14.00 1.86 -23.94
N VAL A 12 13.74 1.73 -22.65
CA VAL A 12 12.57 2.33 -22.00
C VAL A 12 12.71 3.85 -22.06
N GLN A 13 11.62 4.54 -22.37
CA GLN A 13 11.54 6.00 -22.45
C GLN A 13 10.30 6.48 -21.70
N TYR A 14 10.34 7.73 -21.24
CA TYR A 14 9.19 8.38 -20.61
C TYR A 14 8.56 7.55 -19.48
N LEU A 15 9.41 6.88 -18.68
CA LEU A 15 8.90 6.25 -17.48
C LEU A 15 8.30 7.36 -16.62
N GLU A 16 7.05 7.16 -16.21
CA GLU A 16 6.33 8.04 -15.33
C GLU A 16 5.64 7.17 -14.29
N ALA A 17 5.58 7.67 -13.06
CA ALA A 17 4.83 7.05 -11.99
C ALA A 17 3.96 8.13 -11.33
N VAL A 18 2.66 7.84 -11.22
CA VAL A 18 1.65 8.77 -10.70
C VAL A 18 0.94 8.12 -9.53
N HIS A 19 0.98 8.77 -8.36
CA HIS A 19 0.22 8.34 -7.19
C HIS A 19 -1.20 8.91 -7.22
N ASP A 20 -2.21 8.07 -6.97
CA ASP A 20 -3.64 8.44 -7.06
C ASP A 20 -4.21 9.07 -5.78
N GLY A 21 -3.41 9.18 -4.72
CA GLY A 21 -3.85 9.70 -3.42
C GLY A 21 -4.54 8.66 -2.51
N THR A 22 -4.77 7.44 -3.00
CA THR A 22 -5.41 6.33 -2.25
C THR A 22 -4.47 5.14 -2.02
N GLY A 23 -3.17 5.36 -2.23
CA GLY A 23 -2.10 4.38 -2.05
C GLY A 23 -1.76 3.60 -3.30
N ARG A 24 -2.36 3.89 -4.47
CA ARG A 24 -2.02 3.23 -5.74
C ARG A 24 -1.06 4.12 -6.54
N VAL A 25 -0.07 3.48 -7.14
CA VAL A 25 0.85 4.10 -8.10
C VAL A 25 0.60 3.49 -9.47
N GLN A 26 0.30 4.33 -10.45
CA GLN A 26 0.21 3.94 -11.84
C GLN A 26 1.52 4.26 -12.55
N LEU A 27 2.15 3.25 -13.14
CA LEU A 27 3.33 3.40 -13.98
C LEU A 27 2.93 3.34 -15.45
N THR A 28 3.56 4.20 -16.24
CA THR A 28 3.47 4.22 -17.70
C THR A 28 4.84 4.46 -18.30
N TRP A 29 5.15 3.82 -19.41
CA TRP A 29 6.39 4.05 -20.14
C TRP A 29 6.20 3.81 -21.64
N ALA A 30 7.22 4.11 -22.43
CA ALA A 30 7.32 3.74 -23.83
C ALA A 30 8.49 2.79 -24.06
N TRP A 31 8.32 1.90 -25.03
CA TRP A 31 9.34 0.96 -25.49
C TRP A 31 9.46 1.04 -27.01
N ASN A 32 10.69 1.16 -27.52
CA ASN A 32 10.97 1.32 -28.95
C ASN A 32 11.61 0.07 -29.60
N GLY A 33 11.58 -1.08 -28.93
CA GLY A 33 12.06 -2.35 -29.46
C GLY A 33 10.93 -3.29 -29.87
N GLU A 34 11.30 -4.53 -30.17
CA GLU A 34 10.39 -5.66 -30.38
C GLU A 34 9.58 -5.95 -29.10
N THR A 35 8.46 -6.67 -29.19
CA THR A 35 7.71 -7.11 -27.99
C THR A 35 8.60 -7.90 -27.03
N VAL A 36 8.57 -7.51 -25.75
CA VAL A 36 9.38 -8.08 -24.67
C VAL A 36 8.60 -8.07 -23.36
N ALA A 37 9.03 -8.90 -22.41
CA ALA A 37 8.57 -8.80 -21.04
C ALA A 37 9.27 -7.63 -20.34
N HIS A 38 8.55 -6.94 -19.47
CA HIS A 38 9.06 -5.86 -18.65
C HIS A 38 9.05 -6.31 -17.20
N HIS A 39 10.21 -6.43 -16.58
CA HIS A 39 10.33 -6.63 -15.15
C HIS A 39 10.26 -5.26 -14.47
N ILE A 40 9.29 -5.11 -13.57
CA ILE A 40 9.07 -3.89 -12.80
C ILE A 40 9.72 -4.06 -11.45
N TYR A 41 10.53 -3.09 -11.06
CA TYR A 41 11.17 -3.08 -9.75
C TYR A 41 10.75 -1.85 -8.95
N ARG A 42 10.62 -2.05 -7.65
CA ARG A 42 10.44 -1.00 -6.65
C ARG A 42 11.56 -1.11 -5.63
N ASN A 43 12.32 -0.05 -5.44
CA ASN A 43 13.46 0.01 -4.52
C ASN A 43 14.50 -1.11 -4.73
N GLY A 44 14.61 -1.60 -5.97
CA GLY A 44 15.55 -2.68 -6.34
C GLY A 44 14.94 -4.09 -6.36
N ASP A 45 13.77 -4.31 -5.77
CA ASP A 45 13.09 -5.61 -5.75
C ASP A 45 12.08 -5.75 -6.88
N ILE A 46 11.98 -6.93 -7.49
CA ILE A 46 10.99 -7.20 -8.53
C ILE A 46 9.59 -7.30 -7.91
N ILE A 47 8.65 -6.51 -8.42
CA ILE A 47 7.25 -6.49 -7.95
C ILE A 47 6.27 -7.06 -8.97
N GLY A 48 6.71 -7.24 -10.22
CA GLY A 48 5.88 -7.78 -11.28
C GLY A 48 6.59 -7.94 -12.61
N VAL A 49 5.92 -8.63 -13.52
CA VAL A 49 6.32 -8.81 -14.91
C VAL A 49 5.10 -8.56 -15.80
N THR A 50 5.26 -7.79 -16.87
CA THR A 50 4.18 -7.51 -17.83
C THR A 50 4.72 -7.32 -19.25
N GLU A 51 3.94 -7.67 -20.26
CA GLU A 51 4.23 -7.35 -21.67
C GLU A 51 3.65 -5.99 -22.09
N ALA A 52 2.76 -5.42 -21.27
CA ALA A 52 2.21 -4.09 -21.48
C ALA A 52 3.23 -2.99 -21.19
N THR A 53 2.88 -1.76 -21.52
CA THR A 53 3.69 -0.56 -21.21
C THR A 53 3.11 0.25 -20.04
N ASP A 54 2.33 -0.43 -19.19
CA ASP A 54 1.72 0.10 -17.99
C ASP A 54 1.71 -0.95 -16.87
N PHE A 55 1.74 -0.48 -15.62
CA PHE A 55 1.68 -1.34 -14.43
C PHE A 55 1.05 -0.60 -13.25
N SER A 56 0.18 -1.28 -12.50
CA SER A 56 -0.42 -0.73 -11.29
C SER A 56 0.20 -1.38 -10.05
N ASP A 57 0.78 -0.56 -9.18
CA ASP A 57 1.37 -0.98 -7.92
C ASP A 57 0.58 -0.40 -6.72
N ARG A 58 0.64 -1.09 -5.58
CA ARG A 58 0.12 -0.62 -4.30
C ARG A 58 1.18 -0.83 -3.21
N PRO A 59 2.04 0.18 -2.95
CA PRO A 59 3.08 0.07 -1.94
C PRO A 59 2.53 -0.31 -0.56
N PRO A 60 3.15 -1.27 0.15
CA PRO A 60 2.70 -1.71 1.46
C PRO A 60 3.04 -0.70 2.57
N MET A 61 3.94 0.24 2.29
CA MET A 61 4.39 1.26 3.23
C MET A 61 4.46 2.62 2.53
N SER A 62 4.12 3.67 3.27
CA SER A 62 4.29 5.06 2.85
C SER A 62 5.76 5.43 2.80
N GLY A 63 6.11 6.34 1.90
CA GLY A 63 7.48 6.78 1.68
C GLY A 63 7.80 6.98 0.21
N VAL A 64 9.06 7.30 -0.06
CA VAL A 64 9.58 7.41 -1.43
C VAL A 64 9.75 6.01 -1.99
N ASN A 65 9.09 5.74 -3.10
CA ASN A 65 9.23 4.51 -3.86
C ASN A 65 9.91 4.84 -5.19
N THR A 66 11.08 4.23 -5.43
CA THR A 66 11.83 4.40 -6.68
C THR A 66 11.50 3.23 -7.61
N TYR A 67 11.00 3.57 -8.80
CA TYR A 67 10.59 2.59 -9.79
C TYR A 67 11.54 2.55 -10.97
N THR A 68 11.68 1.34 -11.50
CA THR A 68 12.48 1.08 -12.70
C THR A 68 11.87 -0.04 -13.50
N VAL A 69 12.07 0.03 -14.82
CA VAL A 69 11.57 -0.95 -15.76
C VAL A 69 12.75 -1.55 -16.53
N GLN A 70 12.78 -2.87 -16.56
CA GLN A 70 13.82 -3.66 -17.20
C GLN A 70 13.19 -4.54 -18.28
N PRO A 71 13.42 -4.24 -19.57
CA PRO A 71 12.97 -5.10 -20.66
C PRO A 71 13.82 -6.38 -20.73
N VAL A 72 13.17 -7.51 -20.99
CA VAL A 72 13.74 -8.85 -21.06
C VAL A 72 13.08 -9.62 -22.21
N SER A 73 13.88 -10.13 -23.14
CA SER A 73 13.47 -11.11 -24.15
C SER A 73 14.13 -12.47 -23.87
N GLU A 74 13.73 -13.52 -24.60
CA GLU A 74 14.31 -14.86 -24.45
C GLU A 74 15.84 -14.85 -24.58
N ASP A 75 16.36 -14.08 -25.55
CA ASP A 75 17.80 -14.06 -25.85
C ASP A 75 18.62 -13.03 -25.08
N ARG A 76 17.98 -12.02 -24.48
CA ARG A 76 18.71 -10.87 -23.91
C ARG A 76 17.93 -10.12 -22.84
N THR A 77 18.67 -9.63 -21.86
CA THR A 77 18.22 -8.56 -20.95
C THR A 77 18.74 -7.23 -21.49
N TYR A 78 17.86 -6.25 -21.66
CA TYR A 78 18.25 -4.92 -22.14
C TYR A 78 18.84 -4.09 -21.00
N GLN A 79 19.25 -2.85 -21.24
CA GLN A 79 19.55 -1.96 -20.12
C GLN A 79 18.26 -1.47 -19.48
N ARG A 80 18.27 -1.36 -18.15
CA ARG A 80 17.22 -0.67 -17.41
C ARG A 80 17.13 0.78 -17.93
N GLY A 81 15.92 1.32 -18.07
CA GLY A 81 15.72 2.69 -18.56
C GLY A 81 16.64 3.68 -17.82
N THR A 82 17.24 4.61 -18.56
CA THR A 82 18.26 5.56 -18.07
C THR A 82 17.77 6.49 -16.95
N ASP A 83 16.47 6.66 -16.77
CA ASP A 83 15.87 7.48 -15.72
C ASP A 83 15.09 6.62 -14.72
N ASP A 84 15.57 6.58 -13.48
CA ASP A 84 14.78 6.14 -12.33
C ASP A 84 13.73 7.22 -12.00
N VAL A 85 12.48 6.81 -11.76
CA VAL A 85 11.43 7.74 -11.30
C VAL A 85 11.07 7.47 -9.85
N GLY A 86 11.24 8.48 -9.01
CA GLY A 86 10.83 8.45 -7.60
C GLY A 86 9.46 9.09 -7.40
N VAL A 87 8.57 8.38 -6.70
CA VAL A 87 7.25 8.89 -6.30
C VAL A 87 7.08 8.79 -4.80
N LEU A 88 6.62 9.89 -4.19
CA LEU A 88 6.24 9.91 -2.79
C LEU A 88 4.81 9.38 -2.63
N VAL A 89 4.66 8.30 -1.88
CA VAL A 89 3.37 7.73 -1.49
C VAL A 89 3.09 8.13 -0.04
N ASN A 90 2.04 8.91 0.17
CA ASN A 90 1.56 9.25 1.52
C ASN A 90 0.58 8.19 1.99
N ASP A 91 0.55 7.93 3.30
CA ASP A 91 -0.46 7.05 3.91
C ASP A 91 -1.86 7.61 3.67
N VAL A 92 -2.84 6.74 3.47
CA VAL A 92 -4.24 7.13 3.47
C VAL A 92 -4.66 7.26 4.93
N ASP A 93 -5.22 8.41 5.32
CA ASP A 93 -5.79 8.58 6.65
C ASP A 93 -6.77 7.43 6.94
N VAL A 94 -6.35 6.47 7.77
CA VAL A 94 -7.24 5.45 8.29
C VAL A 94 -8.19 6.18 9.25
N VAL A 95 -9.35 6.57 8.73
CA VAL A 95 -10.44 7.04 9.57
C VAL A 95 -10.85 5.86 10.45
N THR A 96 -10.26 5.79 11.64
CA THR A 96 -10.64 4.81 12.64
C THR A 96 -12.09 5.12 12.97
N PRO A 97 -13.05 4.22 12.69
CA PRO A 97 -14.44 4.47 13.08
C PRO A 97 -14.44 4.75 14.58
N ALA A 98 -15.15 5.81 14.98
CA ALA A 98 -15.25 6.18 16.39
C ALA A 98 -15.57 4.92 17.21
N PRO A 99 -14.92 4.70 18.37
CA PRO A 99 -15.23 3.55 19.21
C PRO A 99 -16.74 3.51 19.40
N ALA A 100 -17.37 2.35 19.18
CA ALA A 100 -18.81 2.22 19.31
C ALA A 100 -19.24 2.73 20.70
N LEU A 101 -19.77 3.95 20.77
CA LEU A 101 -20.20 4.62 22.01
C LEU A 101 -21.46 4.01 22.61
N GLY A 102 -21.96 2.89 22.07
CA GLY A 102 -23.10 2.16 22.59
C GLY A 102 -22.63 0.81 23.08
N LEU A 103 -22.66 0.59 24.40
CA LEU A 103 -22.90 -0.68 25.12
C LEU A 103 -22.09 -0.81 26.43
N GLY A 104 -20.99 -0.07 26.61
CA GLY A 104 -20.15 -0.19 27.82
C GLY A 104 -20.78 0.34 29.10
N TYR A 105 -21.37 1.54 29.06
CA TYR A 105 -21.89 2.21 30.26
C TYR A 105 -23.27 1.71 30.70
N GLY A 106 -24.10 1.22 29.77
CA GLY A 106 -25.47 0.78 30.07
C GLY A 106 -25.51 -0.50 30.90
N LEU A 107 -24.71 -1.51 30.52
CA LEU A 107 -24.65 -2.78 31.24
C LEU A 107 -23.86 -2.66 32.55
N GLY A 108 -22.76 -1.92 32.55
CA GLY A 108 -21.96 -1.68 33.76
C GLY A 108 -22.74 -0.90 34.83
N GLY A 109 -23.45 0.16 34.43
CA GLY A 109 -24.28 0.95 35.35
C GLY A 109 -25.46 0.16 35.92
N LEU A 110 -26.12 -0.65 35.09
CA LEU A 110 -27.23 -1.50 35.51
C LEU A 110 -26.75 -2.59 36.50
N MET A 111 -25.59 -3.18 36.28
CA MET A 111 -25.01 -4.17 37.19
C MET A 111 -24.70 -3.57 38.57
N ILE A 112 -24.13 -2.36 38.62
CA ILE A 112 -23.87 -1.67 39.90
C ILE A 112 -25.18 -1.37 40.63
N LEU A 113 -26.20 -0.90 39.92
CA LEU A 113 -27.51 -0.61 40.50
C LEU A 113 -28.19 -1.86 41.07
N VAL A 114 -28.11 -2.98 40.35
CA VAL A 114 -28.63 -4.28 40.82
C VAL A 114 -27.87 -4.75 42.07
N LEU A 115 -26.54 -4.65 42.09
CA LEU A 115 -25.74 -5.02 43.26
C LEU A 115 -26.06 -4.15 44.48
N LEU A 116 -26.25 -2.84 44.29
CA LEU A 116 -26.69 -1.91 45.34
C LEU A 116 -28.07 -2.27 45.90
N LEU A 117 -29.02 -2.59 45.03
CA LEU A 117 -30.36 -3.03 45.44
C LEU A 117 -30.31 -4.33 46.25
N LEU A 118 -29.51 -5.31 45.82
CA LEU A 118 -29.31 -6.56 46.55
C LEU A 118 -28.67 -6.33 47.94
N GLN A 119 -27.68 -5.44 48.04
CA GLN A 119 -27.08 -5.08 49.32
C GLN A 119 -28.09 -4.41 50.28
N ILE A 120 -28.92 -3.50 49.79
CA ILE A 120 -29.96 -2.83 50.58
C ILE A 120 -31.02 -3.83 51.06
N LEU A 121 -31.45 -4.76 50.19
CA LEU A 121 -32.40 -5.81 50.54
C LEU A 121 -31.80 -6.79 51.56
N ALA A 122 -30.52 -7.15 51.43
CA ALA A 122 -29.83 -8.02 52.38
C ALA A 122 -29.66 -7.37 53.76
N LEU A 123 -29.35 -6.07 53.81
CA LEU A 123 -29.31 -5.31 55.06
C LEU A 123 -30.68 -5.24 55.75
N ARG A 124 -31.76 -5.13 54.97
CA ARG A 124 -33.14 -5.11 55.50
C ARG A 124 -33.61 -6.46 56.03
N GLN A 125 -33.13 -7.57 55.47
CA GLN A 125 -33.45 -8.92 55.97
C GLN A 125 -32.56 -9.35 57.15
N GLY A 126 -31.36 -8.77 57.29
CA GLY A 126 -30.43 -9.05 58.40
C GLY A 126 -30.79 -8.42 59.76
N GLY A 127 -31.80 -7.53 59.80
CA GLY A 127 -32.20 -6.80 61.03
C GLY A 127 -33.24 -7.50 61.91
N GLY A 128 -33.75 -8.67 61.52
CA GLY A 128 -34.77 -9.40 62.27
C GLY A 128 -34.21 -10.51 63.15
N ARG A 129 -33.42 -10.17 64.18
CA ARG A 129 -33.08 -11.11 65.28
C ARG A 129 -32.93 -10.37 66.62
N THR A 130 -34.03 -10.28 67.35
CA THR A 130 -34.05 -10.25 68.82
C THR A 130 -35.16 -11.18 69.26
#